data_AF-A0A3D6E3H7-F1
#
_entry.id   AF-A0A3D6E3H7-F1
#
_cell.length_a   1.000
_cell.length_b   1.000
_cell.length_c   1.000
_cell.angle_alpha   90.00
_cell.angle_beta   90.00
_cell.angle_gamma   90.00
#
_symmetry.space_group_name_H-M   'P 1'
#
loop_
_entity.id
_entity.type
_entity.pdbx_description
1 polymer ?
#
loop_
_entity_poly.entity_id
_entity_poly.type
_entity_poly.pdbx_seq_one_letter_code
_entity_poly.pdbx_strand_id
1 'polypeptide(L)'
;MRFGATLLLAAVALGGSVAAAPALEDVVRGVTVDSSRVSVSGISSGGFMAHQFHVVHSEHIMGAGIVAGGPYYCAHGNILDAVTRCSQFVMLDCLALKLDPKLCGRTDLAPKNRKQVERAARASFDEARRQETAGKISPLAKLQDAKIYLFSGAYDEIVPHGVMDALFHFYADPDKAAVRPGNIDYNGTFPARHTMVRDSFAKPAGSVVGNCALPPTPSPPSDSNAYIDDCQAVATMHEARNHCRCPPAAAPGAGSGATCPPADKLAVCKDLMDVDLAGAIIERIYGPQALQGGRQPVDESELQAFDQRQVFGLFSNIPYNALQNASMAREGYVFIPASCKQEGRQCALHVAFHGCRQGGMTDYRSGHTGNLFAKYAGYNEWAKANGIVVLYPQIQARSASVPLNPRGCWDWWGQNYTHTGYHTRDGKQIKAVAQMINILAGGQELLRIPPE
;
A
#
# COMPACT_ATOMS: atom_id res chain seq x y z
N MET A 1 69.11 -24.08 21.79
CA MET A 1 67.80 -23.83 22.43
C MET A 1 66.98 -22.90 21.56
N ARG A 2 66.03 -23.42 20.78
CA ARG A 2 64.96 -22.61 20.16
C ARG A 2 63.68 -23.44 20.23
N PHE A 3 62.71 -22.87 20.94
CA PHE A 3 61.40 -23.43 21.23
C PHE A 3 60.55 -23.54 19.97
N GLY A 4 59.77 -24.62 19.90
CA GLY A 4 58.74 -24.80 18.89
C GLY A 4 57.49 -23.98 19.19
N ALA A 5 56.75 -23.66 18.14
CA ALA A 5 55.34 -23.29 18.20
C ALA A 5 54.70 -23.63 16.84
N THR A 6 54.06 -24.79 16.78
CA THR A 6 53.21 -25.20 15.66
C THR A 6 51.87 -24.51 15.83
N LEU A 7 51.59 -23.45 15.06
CA LEU A 7 50.25 -22.86 15.00
C LEU A 7 49.37 -23.74 14.09
N LEU A 8 48.46 -24.53 14.69
CA LEU A 8 47.32 -25.07 13.96
C LEU A 8 46.29 -23.93 13.78
N LEU A 9 46.11 -23.46 12.55
CA LEU A 9 44.91 -22.71 12.18
C LEU A 9 43.73 -23.68 12.11
N ALA A 10 42.89 -23.69 13.14
CA ALA A 10 41.56 -24.27 13.06
C ALA A 10 40.66 -23.30 12.28
N ALA A 11 40.39 -23.61 11.01
CA ALA A 11 39.38 -22.92 10.23
C ALA A 11 37.99 -23.29 10.79
N VAL A 12 37.40 -22.41 11.59
CA VAL A 12 35.99 -22.53 11.97
C VAL A 12 35.16 -22.16 10.75
N ALA A 13 34.68 -23.17 10.03
CA ALA A 13 33.65 -22.99 9.01
C ALA A 13 32.32 -22.65 9.70
N LEU A 14 32.03 -21.37 9.88
CA LEU A 14 30.69 -20.87 10.17
C LEU A 14 29.84 -20.98 8.89
N GLY A 15 29.51 -22.21 8.51
CA GLY A 15 28.52 -22.51 7.49
C GLY A 15 27.11 -22.37 8.05
N GLY A 16 26.70 -21.13 8.34
CA GLY A 16 25.28 -20.84 8.54
C GLY A 16 24.58 -20.98 7.19
N SER A 17 23.92 -22.11 6.95
CA SER A 17 23.02 -22.26 5.81
C SER A 17 21.90 -21.23 5.96
N VAL A 18 21.94 -20.15 5.18
CA VAL A 18 20.77 -19.28 5.00
C VAL A 18 19.72 -20.14 4.30
N ALA A 19 18.80 -20.69 5.08
CA ALA A 19 17.70 -21.48 4.53
C ALA A 19 16.86 -20.57 3.62
N ALA A 20 16.60 -21.03 2.39
CA ALA A 20 15.74 -20.30 1.47
C ALA A 20 14.31 -20.22 2.05
N ALA A 21 13.61 -19.13 1.77
CA ALA A 21 12.21 -19.00 2.16
C ALA A 21 11.38 -20.18 1.59
N PRO A 22 10.43 -20.73 2.37
CA PRO A 22 9.57 -21.84 1.94
C PRO A 22 8.57 -21.42 0.85
N ALA A 23 7.89 -22.39 0.24
CA ALA A 23 6.76 -22.14 -0.67
C ALA A 23 5.60 -21.46 0.09
N LEU A 24 4.78 -20.66 -0.59
CA LEU A 24 3.63 -20.02 0.06
C LEU A 24 2.64 -21.08 0.58
N GLU A 25 2.43 -22.15 -0.19
CA GLU A 25 1.62 -23.32 0.11
C GLU A 25 2.03 -23.97 1.44
N ASP A 26 3.33 -23.99 1.74
CA ASP A 26 3.84 -24.55 2.99
C ASP A 26 3.60 -23.60 4.17
N VAL A 27 3.77 -22.29 3.96
CA VAL A 27 3.57 -21.27 5.01
C VAL A 27 2.10 -21.17 5.43
N VAL A 28 1.18 -21.32 4.48
CA VAL A 28 -0.27 -21.15 4.71
C VAL A 28 -0.98 -22.47 4.98
N ARG A 29 -0.23 -23.56 5.16
CA ARG A 29 -0.81 -24.88 5.44
C ARG A 29 -1.70 -24.84 6.69
N GLY A 30 -2.94 -25.31 6.54
CA GLY A 30 -3.93 -25.32 7.62
C GLY A 30 -4.65 -23.98 7.84
N VAL A 31 -4.39 -22.96 7.02
CA VAL A 31 -5.13 -21.70 7.01
C VAL A 31 -6.27 -21.79 6.00
N THR A 32 -7.47 -21.36 6.41
CA THR A 32 -8.63 -21.26 5.52
C THR A 32 -9.04 -19.80 5.37
N VAL A 33 -8.90 -19.23 4.18
CA VAL A 33 -9.39 -17.88 3.87
C VAL A 33 -10.84 -17.94 3.38
N ASP A 34 -11.69 -17.06 3.90
CA ASP A 34 -13.02 -16.78 3.36
C ASP A 34 -12.86 -15.97 2.06
N SER A 35 -13.17 -16.60 0.93
CA SER A 35 -13.04 -16.01 -0.40
C SER A 35 -13.98 -14.83 -0.66
N SER A 36 -15.00 -14.62 0.18
CA SER A 36 -15.86 -13.44 0.14
C SER A 36 -15.27 -12.24 0.92
N ARG A 37 -14.20 -12.46 1.68
CA ARG A 37 -13.58 -11.46 2.57
C ARG A 37 -12.13 -11.18 2.19
N VAL A 38 -11.92 -10.92 0.89
CA VAL A 38 -10.62 -10.51 0.36
C VAL A 38 -10.64 -9.00 0.07
N SER A 39 -9.65 -8.27 0.58
CA SER A 39 -9.51 -6.83 0.36
C SER A 39 -8.07 -6.46 0.07
N VAL A 40 -7.84 -5.26 -0.46
CA VAL A 40 -6.50 -4.77 -0.79
C VAL A 40 -6.25 -3.37 -0.26
N SER A 41 -5.00 -3.00 -0.07
CA SER A 41 -4.61 -1.60 0.14
C SER A 41 -3.20 -1.35 -0.33
N GLY A 42 -2.80 -0.09 -0.43
CA GLY A 42 -1.41 0.25 -0.66
C GLY A 42 -1.11 1.74 -0.66
N ILE A 43 0.18 2.04 -0.64
CA ILE A 43 0.70 3.41 -0.66
C ILE A 43 1.52 3.70 -1.93
N SER A 44 1.45 4.92 -2.47
CA SER A 44 2.31 5.34 -3.58
C SER A 44 2.08 4.45 -4.82
N SER A 45 3.14 3.92 -5.45
CA SER A 45 3.00 2.89 -6.49
C SER A 45 2.17 1.67 -6.05
N GLY A 46 2.22 1.29 -4.77
CA GLY A 46 1.36 0.27 -4.19
C GLY A 46 -0.09 0.70 -4.10
N GLY A 47 -0.37 2.00 -3.93
CA GLY A 47 -1.73 2.57 -4.01
C GLY A 47 -2.29 2.53 -5.44
N PHE A 48 -1.46 2.83 -6.45
CA PHE A 48 -1.82 2.60 -7.86
C PHE A 48 -2.08 1.11 -8.13
N MET A 49 -1.24 0.20 -7.62
CA MET A 49 -1.46 -1.24 -7.76
C MET A 49 -2.71 -1.72 -7.02
N ALA A 50 -2.98 -1.25 -5.80
CA ALA A 50 -4.19 -1.56 -5.04
C ALA A 50 -5.44 -1.19 -5.84
N HIS A 51 -5.44 0.00 -6.45
CA HIS A 51 -6.52 0.44 -7.31
C HIS A 51 -6.66 -0.42 -8.57
N GLN A 52 -5.56 -0.66 -9.29
CA GLN A 52 -5.53 -1.54 -10.47
C GLN A 52 -6.09 -2.92 -10.13
N PHE A 53 -5.53 -3.56 -9.10
CA PHE A 53 -5.92 -4.90 -8.67
C PHE A 53 -7.38 -4.97 -8.27
N HIS A 54 -7.87 -3.98 -7.52
CA HIS A 54 -9.28 -3.90 -7.15
C HIS A 54 -10.18 -3.76 -8.37
N VAL A 55 -9.86 -2.91 -9.36
CA VAL A 55 -10.64 -2.80 -10.61
C VAL A 55 -10.60 -4.11 -11.42
N VAL A 56 -9.42 -4.75 -11.52
CA VAL A 56 -9.25 -5.99 -12.27
C VAL A 56 -10.06 -7.14 -11.68
N HIS A 57 -10.11 -7.24 -10.36
CA HIS A 57 -10.68 -8.37 -9.63
C HIS A 57 -11.87 -7.99 -8.73
N SER A 58 -12.58 -6.90 -9.05
CA SER A 58 -13.67 -6.32 -8.22
C SER A 58 -14.80 -7.29 -7.88
N GLU A 59 -14.96 -8.38 -8.63
CA GLU A 59 -15.92 -9.44 -8.33
C GLU A 59 -15.60 -10.21 -7.03
N HIS A 60 -14.32 -10.28 -6.65
CA HIS A 60 -13.84 -11.05 -5.50
C HIS A 60 -13.12 -10.20 -4.45
N ILE A 61 -12.88 -8.91 -4.75
CA ILE A 61 -12.21 -7.97 -3.84
C ILE A 61 -13.26 -7.02 -3.28
N MET A 62 -13.61 -7.19 -1.99
CA MET A 62 -14.72 -6.49 -1.34
C MET A 62 -14.45 -4.99 -1.07
N GLY A 63 -13.19 -4.56 -1.14
CA GLY A 63 -12.81 -3.19 -0.84
C GLY A 63 -11.33 -2.89 -1.03
N ALA A 64 -11.03 -1.59 -1.07
CA ALA A 64 -9.68 -1.07 -1.31
C ALA A 64 -9.35 0.15 -0.44
N GLY A 65 -8.15 0.15 0.14
CA GLY A 65 -7.53 1.32 0.78
C GLY A 65 -6.43 1.92 -0.11
N ILE A 66 -6.53 3.17 -0.53
CA ILE A 66 -5.58 3.77 -1.47
C ILE A 66 -4.97 5.03 -0.86
N VAL A 67 -3.68 4.96 -0.55
CA VAL A 67 -2.91 6.01 0.12
C VAL A 67 -1.95 6.63 -0.89
N ALA A 68 -2.11 7.93 -1.21
CA ALA A 68 -1.24 8.61 -2.17
C ALA A 68 -1.00 7.80 -3.47
N GLY A 69 -2.06 7.18 -3.99
CA GLY A 69 -2.05 6.42 -5.25
C GLY A 69 -2.59 7.27 -6.41
N GLY A 70 -3.46 6.70 -7.23
CA GLY A 70 -4.11 7.48 -8.28
C GLY A 70 -4.99 6.69 -9.23
N PRO A 71 -5.46 7.32 -10.32
CA PRO A 71 -6.46 6.76 -11.21
C PRO A 71 -5.99 5.50 -11.95
N TYR A 72 -6.93 4.63 -12.27
CA TYR A 72 -6.71 3.44 -13.11
C TYR A 72 -6.11 3.86 -14.45
N TYR A 73 -4.99 3.23 -14.84
CA TYR A 73 -4.27 3.52 -16.08
C TYR A 73 -3.74 4.97 -16.21
N CYS A 74 -3.46 5.65 -15.09
CA CYS A 74 -3.04 7.06 -15.09
C CYS A 74 -1.84 7.35 -16.01
N ALA A 75 -0.84 6.45 -16.04
CA ALA A 75 0.38 6.65 -16.82
C ALA A 75 0.22 6.34 -18.31
N HIS A 76 -0.93 5.86 -18.77
CA HIS A 76 -1.21 5.53 -20.17
C HIS A 76 -0.18 4.60 -20.85
N GLY A 77 0.46 3.72 -20.07
CA GLY A 77 1.52 2.88 -20.61
C GLY A 77 2.79 3.65 -20.96
N ASN A 78 3.07 4.79 -20.32
CA ASN A 78 4.18 5.69 -20.62
C ASN A 78 4.87 6.19 -19.34
N ILE A 79 6.20 6.04 -19.27
CA ILE A 79 6.97 6.44 -18.08
C ILE A 79 6.94 7.95 -17.85
N LEU A 80 6.90 8.77 -18.90
CA LEU A 80 6.86 10.23 -18.77
C LEU A 80 5.56 10.69 -18.12
N ASP A 81 4.42 10.13 -18.54
CA ASP A 81 3.13 10.42 -17.92
C ASP A 81 3.11 9.97 -16.44
N ALA A 82 3.72 8.83 -16.13
CA ALA A 82 3.89 8.39 -14.74
C ALA A 82 4.60 9.46 -13.89
N VAL A 83 5.75 9.95 -14.34
CA VAL A 83 6.60 10.86 -13.56
C VAL A 83 6.23 12.35 -13.64
N THR A 84 5.22 12.72 -14.45
CA THR A 84 4.79 14.12 -14.66
C THR A 84 3.30 14.37 -14.42
N ARG A 85 2.41 13.43 -14.77
CA ARG A 85 0.95 13.58 -14.64
C ARG A 85 0.40 12.92 -13.39
N CYS A 86 1.00 11.82 -13.00
CA CYS A 86 0.51 10.98 -11.91
C CYS A 86 1.38 11.09 -10.65
N SER A 87 2.60 11.61 -10.80
CA SER A 87 3.52 11.93 -9.71
C SER A 87 4.39 13.10 -10.13
N GLN A 88 5.15 13.64 -9.19
CA GLN A 88 6.05 14.79 -9.40
C GLN A 88 7.53 14.41 -9.42
N PHE A 89 7.85 13.13 -9.68
CA PHE A 89 9.24 12.66 -9.61
C PHE A 89 10.21 13.45 -10.51
N VAL A 90 9.84 13.80 -11.74
CA VAL A 90 10.71 14.60 -12.61
C VAL A 90 10.87 16.03 -12.09
N MET A 91 9.80 16.64 -11.57
CA MET A 91 9.87 17.97 -10.99
C MET A 91 10.80 17.97 -9.77
N LEU A 92 10.66 17.00 -8.88
CA LEU A 92 11.47 16.87 -7.67
C LEU A 92 12.94 16.57 -7.99
N ASP A 93 13.22 15.66 -8.92
CA ASP A 93 14.58 15.36 -9.35
C ASP A 93 15.23 16.60 -10.01
N CYS A 94 14.47 17.36 -10.80
CA CYS A 94 14.91 18.64 -11.39
C CYS A 94 15.28 19.68 -10.32
N LEU A 95 14.46 19.83 -9.29
CA LEU A 95 14.72 20.73 -8.17
C LEU A 95 15.92 20.27 -7.33
N ALA A 96 16.07 18.96 -7.11
CA ALA A 96 17.21 18.38 -6.40
C ALA A 96 18.55 18.63 -7.13
N LEU A 97 18.51 18.71 -8.47
CA LEU A 97 19.64 19.11 -9.31
C LEU A 97 19.90 20.63 -9.32
N LYS A 98 19.18 21.40 -8.50
CA LYS A 98 19.28 22.87 -8.38
C LYS A 98 19.06 23.61 -9.71
N LEU A 99 18.23 23.04 -10.57
CA LEU A 99 17.80 23.69 -11.82
C LEU A 99 16.75 24.77 -11.54
N ASP A 100 16.44 25.58 -12.56
CA ASP A 100 15.50 26.69 -12.44
C ASP A 100 14.10 26.20 -11.99
N PRO A 101 13.54 26.72 -10.88
CA PRO A 101 12.26 26.27 -10.34
C PRO A 101 11.08 26.47 -11.31
N LYS A 102 11.09 27.53 -12.14
CA LYS A 102 10.02 27.76 -13.11
C LYS A 102 10.07 26.71 -14.22
N LEU A 103 11.27 26.32 -14.65
CA LEU A 103 11.48 25.23 -15.60
C LEU A 103 11.03 23.89 -15.00
N CYS A 104 11.46 23.56 -13.79
CA CYS A 104 11.06 22.32 -13.12
C CYS A 104 9.54 22.24 -12.95
N GLY A 105 8.89 23.35 -12.55
CA GLY A 105 7.43 23.40 -12.38
C GLY A 105 6.62 23.18 -13.67
N ARG A 106 7.22 23.35 -14.86
CA ARG A 106 6.55 23.03 -16.14
C ARG A 106 6.40 21.53 -16.37
N THR A 107 7.17 20.72 -15.66
CA THR A 107 7.09 19.24 -15.74
C THR A 107 5.98 18.67 -14.87
N ASP A 108 5.40 19.46 -13.96
CA ASP A 108 4.23 19.07 -13.18
C ASP A 108 2.95 19.27 -14.00
N LEU A 109 2.49 18.16 -14.57
CA LEU A 109 1.32 18.04 -15.43
C LEU A 109 0.12 17.39 -14.71
N ALA A 110 0.22 17.21 -13.39
CA ALA A 110 -0.87 16.67 -12.59
C ALA A 110 -2.12 17.58 -12.67
N PRO A 111 -3.33 17.04 -12.45
CA PRO A 111 -4.54 17.86 -12.39
C PRO A 111 -4.44 18.93 -11.29
N LYS A 112 -4.67 20.20 -11.64
CA LYS A 112 -4.54 21.34 -10.70
C LYS A 112 -5.87 22.02 -10.39
N ASN A 113 -6.92 21.67 -11.12
CA ASN A 113 -8.26 22.24 -10.94
C ASN A 113 -9.34 21.24 -11.28
N ARG A 114 -10.56 21.53 -10.83
CA ARG A 114 -11.75 20.69 -11.01
C ARG A 114 -11.93 20.16 -12.42
N LYS A 115 -11.79 20.99 -13.45
CA LYS A 115 -11.97 20.55 -14.85
C LYS A 115 -10.90 19.54 -15.28
N GLN A 116 -9.66 19.68 -14.82
CA GLN A 116 -8.60 18.72 -15.11
C GLN A 116 -8.82 17.41 -14.36
N VAL A 117 -9.24 17.49 -13.09
CA VAL A 117 -9.59 16.34 -12.25
C VAL A 117 -10.71 15.52 -12.88
N GLU A 118 -11.83 16.16 -13.25
CA GLU A 118 -12.97 15.51 -13.90
C GLU A 118 -12.59 14.84 -15.23
N ARG A 119 -11.69 15.47 -16.01
CA ARG A 119 -11.18 14.88 -17.26
C ARG A 119 -10.31 13.65 -17.00
N ALA A 120 -9.43 13.71 -16.01
CA ALA A 120 -8.58 12.57 -15.65
C ALA A 120 -9.41 11.39 -15.14
N ALA A 121 -10.41 11.65 -14.28
CA ALA A 121 -11.34 10.64 -13.79
C ALA A 121 -12.14 10.00 -14.93
N ARG A 122 -12.63 10.80 -15.89
CA ARG A 122 -13.34 10.30 -17.07
C ARG A 122 -12.46 9.42 -17.94
N ALA A 123 -11.25 9.88 -18.28
CA ALA A 123 -10.32 9.10 -19.10
C ALA A 123 -9.94 7.76 -18.45
N SER A 124 -9.74 7.77 -17.13
CA SER A 124 -9.46 6.58 -16.32
C SER A 124 -10.63 5.57 -16.36
N PHE A 125 -11.86 6.04 -16.15
CA PHE A 125 -13.04 5.17 -16.17
C PHE A 125 -13.40 4.68 -17.59
N ASP A 126 -13.13 5.49 -18.62
CA ASP A 126 -13.31 5.08 -20.02
C ASP A 126 -12.33 3.96 -20.40
N GLU A 127 -11.10 3.98 -19.89
CA GLU A 127 -10.18 2.84 -20.04
C GLU A 127 -10.69 1.60 -19.32
N ALA A 128 -11.17 1.74 -18.08
CA ALA A 128 -11.75 0.61 -17.35
C ALA A 128 -12.91 -0.02 -18.15
N ARG A 129 -13.81 0.80 -18.71
CA ARG A 129 -14.91 0.31 -19.58
C ARG A 129 -14.42 -0.40 -20.84
N ARG A 130 -13.34 0.10 -21.46
CA ARG A 130 -12.71 -0.59 -22.60
C ARG A 130 -12.20 -1.98 -22.19
N GLN A 131 -11.54 -2.09 -21.05
CA GLN A 131 -11.01 -3.37 -20.57
C GLN A 131 -12.10 -4.33 -20.08
N GLU A 132 -13.19 -3.82 -19.51
CA GLU A 132 -14.38 -4.61 -19.16
C GLU A 132 -14.99 -5.21 -20.43
N THR A 133 -15.19 -4.40 -21.48
CA THR A 133 -15.70 -4.84 -22.78
C THR A 133 -14.79 -5.88 -23.42
N ALA A 134 -13.48 -5.76 -23.24
CA ALA A 134 -12.48 -6.73 -23.71
C ALA A 134 -12.41 -8.02 -22.85
N GLY A 135 -13.17 -8.13 -21.76
CA GLY A 135 -13.13 -9.26 -20.83
C GLY A 135 -11.83 -9.34 -20.00
N LYS A 136 -11.08 -8.24 -19.94
CA LYS A 136 -9.75 -8.17 -19.32
C LYS A 136 -9.77 -7.75 -17.86
N ILE A 137 -10.91 -7.27 -17.36
CA ILE A 137 -11.17 -6.96 -15.94
C ILE A 137 -12.56 -7.48 -15.51
N SER A 138 -12.87 -7.34 -14.23
CA SER A 138 -14.18 -7.71 -13.66
C SER A 138 -15.26 -6.72 -14.08
N PRO A 139 -16.55 -7.11 -14.02
CA PRO A 139 -17.63 -6.17 -14.30
C PRO A 139 -17.56 -4.97 -13.36
N LEU A 140 -17.56 -3.76 -13.91
CA LEU A 140 -17.45 -2.50 -13.17
C LEU A 140 -18.66 -2.27 -12.26
N ALA A 141 -19.80 -2.88 -12.57
CA ALA A 141 -20.98 -2.89 -11.69
C ALA A 141 -20.68 -3.46 -10.30
N LYS A 142 -19.68 -4.35 -10.15
CA LYS A 142 -19.26 -4.90 -8.85
C LYS A 142 -18.60 -3.86 -7.94
N LEU A 143 -18.13 -2.73 -8.50
CA LEU A 143 -17.52 -1.66 -7.71
C LEU A 143 -18.54 -0.90 -6.86
N GLN A 144 -19.83 -0.89 -7.21
CA GLN A 144 -20.84 -0.10 -6.49
C GLN A 144 -20.92 -0.45 -4.99
N ASP A 145 -20.65 -1.71 -4.65
CA ASP A 145 -20.79 -2.25 -3.30
C ASP A 145 -19.45 -2.30 -2.55
N ALA A 146 -18.36 -1.99 -3.26
CA ALA A 146 -17.02 -2.02 -2.71
C ALA A 146 -16.87 -0.96 -1.60
N LYS A 147 -16.08 -1.31 -0.60
CA LYS A 147 -15.74 -0.42 0.53
C LYS A 147 -14.41 0.27 0.25
N ILE A 148 -14.43 1.59 0.12
CA ILE A 148 -13.29 2.38 -0.34
C ILE A 148 -12.83 3.32 0.75
N TYR A 149 -11.53 3.30 1.01
CA TYR A 149 -10.86 4.30 1.83
C TYR A 149 -9.77 4.98 1.01
N LEU A 150 -9.80 6.31 0.92
CA LEU A 150 -8.79 7.09 0.21
C LEU A 150 -8.06 8.00 1.19
N PHE A 151 -6.74 8.16 1.02
CA PHE A 151 -5.94 9.07 1.83
C PHE A 151 -4.92 9.84 0.99
N SER A 152 -4.84 11.15 1.20
CA SER A 152 -3.78 12.01 0.67
C SER A 152 -3.31 12.96 1.77
N GLY A 153 -2.01 12.93 2.08
CA GLY A 153 -1.43 13.85 3.04
C GLY A 153 -1.50 15.29 2.52
N ALA A 154 -1.92 16.24 3.36
CA ALA A 154 -2.09 17.65 2.98
C ALA A 154 -0.79 18.30 2.44
N TYR A 155 0.38 17.72 2.73
CA TYR A 155 1.70 18.18 2.28
C TYR A 155 2.41 17.13 1.41
N ASP A 156 1.69 16.20 0.78
CA ASP A 156 2.26 15.26 -0.17
C ASP A 156 2.77 16.00 -1.43
N GLU A 157 4.09 15.97 -1.60
CA GLU A 157 4.82 16.60 -2.72
C GLU A 157 5.17 15.61 -3.83
N ILE A 158 4.87 14.31 -3.65
CA ILE A 158 5.20 13.26 -4.61
C ILE A 158 3.98 12.91 -5.46
N VAL A 159 2.83 12.72 -4.81
CA VAL A 159 1.57 12.40 -5.46
C VAL A 159 0.56 13.52 -5.19
N PRO A 160 0.30 14.40 -6.19
CA PRO A 160 -0.53 15.57 -5.98
C PRO A 160 -1.99 15.24 -5.65
N HIS A 161 -2.62 16.10 -4.84
CA HIS A 161 -4.04 16.00 -4.48
C HIS A 161 -4.96 15.81 -5.68
N GLY A 162 -4.75 16.55 -6.77
CA GLY A 162 -5.59 16.39 -7.97
C GLY A 162 -5.51 15.02 -8.65
N VAL A 163 -4.46 14.22 -8.39
CA VAL A 163 -4.38 12.82 -8.82
C VAL A 163 -5.30 11.95 -7.95
N MET A 164 -5.26 12.12 -6.64
CA MET A 164 -6.15 11.44 -5.70
C MET A 164 -7.61 11.88 -5.83
N ASP A 165 -7.87 13.15 -6.14
CA ASP A 165 -9.22 13.65 -6.42
C ASP A 165 -9.80 13.00 -7.67
N ALA A 166 -8.98 12.77 -8.71
CA ALA A 166 -9.43 12.06 -9.91
C ALA A 166 -9.79 10.60 -9.61
N LEU A 167 -9.05 9.96 -8.68
CA LEU A 167 -9.38 8.64 -8.15
C LEU A 167 -10.67 8.65 -7.32
N PHE A 168 -10.88 9.67 -6.48
CA PHE A 168 -12.13 9.84 -5.75
C PHE A 168 -13.31 9.92 -6.72
N HIS A 169 -13.21 10.77 -7.75
CA HIS A 169 -14.25 10.89 -8.77
C HIS A 169 -14.47 9.60 -9.57
N PHE A 170 -13.42 8.82 -9.86
CA PHE A 170 -13.56 7.49 -10.48
C PHE A 170 -14.53 6.60 -9.68
N TYR A 171 -14.38 6.58 -8.36
CA TYR A 171 -15.21 5.76 -7.49
C TYR A 171 -16.59 6.38 -7.19
N ALA A 172 -16.63 7.66 -6.84
CA ALA A 172 -17.80 8.31 -6.28
C ALA A 172 -18.83 8.76 -7.32
N ASP A 173 -18.41 9.14 -8.53
CA ASP A 173 -19.31 9.81 -9.47
C ASP A 173 -20.39 8.85 -10.00
N PRO A 174 -21.66 9.30 -10.10
CA PRO A 174 -22.77 8.47 -10.58
C PRO A 174 -22.62 7.96 -12.02
N ASP A 175 -21.86 8.66 -12.88
CA ASP A 175 -21.60 8.25 -14.27
C ASP A 175 -20.36 7.33 -14.42
N LYS A 176 -19.76 6.92 -13.29
CA LYS A 176 -18.55 6.08 -13.22
C LYS A 176 -18.82 4.83 -12.37
N ALA A 177 -18.03 4.57 -11.33
CA ALA A 177 -18.22 3.37 -10.51
C ALA A 177 -19.43 3.47 -9.58
N ALA A 178 -19.89 4.69 -9.28
CA ALA A 178 -21.06 4.95 -8.45
C ALA A 178 -21.06 4.17 -7.12
N VAL A 179 -19.91 4.13 -6.44
CA VAL A 179 -19.80 3.53 -5.10
C VAL A 179 -20.86 4.13 -4.20
N ARG A 180 -21.63 3.27 -3.53
CA ARG A 180 -22.78 3.71 -2.72
C ARG A 180 -22.36 4.77 -1.70
N PRO A 181 -23.17 5.83 -1.47
CA PRO A 181 -22.94 6.75 -0.37
C PRO A 181 -22.77 5.99 0.95
N GLY A 182 -21.77 6.38 1.73
CA GLY A 182 -21.40 5.65 2.96
C GLY A 182 -20.49 4.44 2.73
N ASN A 183 -20.17 4.06 1.48
CA ASN A 183 -19.14 3.05 1.14
C ASN A 183 -17.79 3.64 0.73
N ILE A 184 -17.67 4.96 0.54
CA ILE A 184 -16.40 5.64 0.26
C ILE A 184 -16.10 6.76 1.26
N ASP A 185 -14.90 6.75 1.84
CA ASP A 185 -14.34 7.89 2.60
C ASP A 185 -13.04 8.35 1.94
N TYR A 186 -12.78 9.66 2.01
CA TYR A 186 -11.55 10.26 1.51
C TYR A 186 -11.05 11.32 2.48
N ASN A 187 -9.89 11.07 3.08
CA ASN A 187 -9.17 12.04 3.89
C ASN A 187 -8.08 12.71 3.04
N GLY A 188 -8.22 14.01 2.84
CA GLY A 188 -7.24 14.84 2.14
C GLY A 188 -6.63 15.94 3.02
N THR A 189 -7.00 16.00 4.30
CA THR A 189 -6.67 17.14 5.17
C THR A 189 -5.70 16.80 6.30
N PHE A 190 -5.42 15.52 6.54
CA PHE A 190 -4.44 15.14 7.53
C PHE A 190 -3.06 15.75 7.20
N PRO A 191 -2.44 16.49 8.14
CA PRO A 191 -1.15 17.15 7.93
C PRO A 191 0.00 16.14 7.87
N ALA A 192 0.21 15.54 6.71
CA ALA A 192 1.33 14.63 6.47
C ALA A 192 1.93 14.89 5.08
N ARG A 193 3.20 14.52 4.94
CA ARG A 193 3.87 14.40 3.63
C ARG A 193 3.52 13.06 2.99
N HIS A 194 4.25 12.68 1.95
CA HIS A 194 4.14 11.37 1.32
C HIS A 194 4.65 10.27 2.27
N THR A 195 3.76 9.65 3.03
CA THR A 195 4.12 8.64 4.04
C THR A 195 2.94 7.76 4.42
N MET A 196 3.22 6.54 4.90
CA MET A 196 2.24 5.72 5.57
C MET A 196 2.10 6.24 7.01
N VAL A 197 1.01 6.97 7.25
CA VAL A 197 0.74 7.60 8.54
C VAL A 197 0.41 6.56 9.60
N ARG A 198 1.04 6.68 10.76
CA ARG A 198 0.72 5.88 11.94
C ARG A 198 0.89 6.70 13.21
N ASP A 199 0.45 6.15 14.33
CA ASP A 199 0.76 6.67 15.66
C ASP A 199 1.89 5.87 16.34
N SER A 200 2.17 6.21 17.61
CA SER A 200 3.22 5.57 18.41
C SER A 200 2.82 4.21 19.02
N PHE A 201 1.74 3.58 18.54
CA PHE A 201 1.29 2.30 19.09
C PHE A 201 2.41 1.25 19.07
N ALA A 202 2.54 0.50 20.17
CA ALA A 202 3.63 -0.43 20.46
C ALA A 202 5.05 0.17 20.42
N LYS A 203 5.19 1.50 20.28
CA LYS A 203 6.45 2.26 20.23
C LYS A 203 7.50 1.57 19.35
N PRO A 204 7.26 1.46 18.02
CA PRO A 204 8.23 0.88 17.11
C PRO A 204 9.58 1.59 17.32
N ALA A 205 10.59 0.84 17.74
CA ALA A 205 11.90 1.40 18.02
C ALA A 205 12.68 1.61 16.71
N GLY A 206 13.63 2.56 16.74
CA GLY A 206 14.69 2.65 15.73
C GLY A 206 14.45 3.70 14.64
N SER A 207 15.44 3.81 13.76
CA SER A 207 15.49 4.81 12.68
C SER A 207 14.57 4.48 11.50
N VAL A 208 13.70 3.47 11.61
CA VAL A 208 12.93 2.90 10.49
C VAL A 208 11.53 3.46 10.35
N VAL A 209 10.88 3.78 11.48
CA VAL A 209 9.70 4.64 11.53
C VAL A 209 10.18 6.05 11.80
N GLY A 210 9.95 6.95 10.85
CA GLY A 210 10.35 8.34 10.95
C GLY A 210 9.44 9.14 11.87
N ASN A 211 9.87 10.37 12.17
CA ASN A 211 8.97 11.37 12.73
C ASN A 211 8.24 12.06 11.57
N CYS A 212 6.94 12.28 11.75
CA CYS A 212 6.11 13.00 10.79
C CYS A 212 6.50 14.48 10.70
N ALA A 213 7.45 14.78 9.82
CA ALA A 213 7.99 16.12 9.64
C ALA A 213 7.12 16.95 8.68
N LEU A 214 6.69 18.13 9.14
CA LEU A 214 5.89 19.06 8.33
C LEU A 214 6.75 20.19 7.75
N PRO A 215 6.39 20.74 6.57
CA PRO A 215 6.99 21.99 6.09
C PRO A 215 6.97 23.10 7.16
N PRO A 216 8.02 23.94 7.27
CA PRO A 216 9.17 24.04 6.38
C PRO A 216 10.31 23.06 6.71
N THR A 217 10.17 22.17 7.70
CA THR A 217 11.20 21.16 8.02
C THR A 217 11.48 20.30 6.79
N PRO A 218 12.76 20.09 6.40
CA PRO A 218 13.11 19.23 5.27
C PRO A 218 12.55 17.82 5.42
N SER A 219 12.20 17.20 4.30
CA SER A 219 11.78 15.80 4.27
C SER A 219 12.91 14.89 4.79
N PRO A 220 12.61 13.87 5.62
CA PRO A 220 13.62 12.93 6.07
C PRO A 220 14.34 12.24 4.89
N PRO A 221 15.65 11.96 5.00
CA PRO A 221 16.39 11.26 3.96
C PRO A 221 15.79 9.86 3.69
N SER A 222 15.55 9.53 2.42
CA SER A 222 14.91 8.26 2.04
C SER A 222 15.74 6.99 2.29
N ASP A 223 17.04 7.14 2.54
CA ASP A 223 17.94 6.07 2.96
C ASP A 223 17.78 5.71 4.44
N SER A 224 17.21 6.61 5.24
CA SER A 224 16.86 6.37 6.64
C SER A 224 15.36 6.19 6.84
N ASN A 225 14.51 6.94 6.14
CA ASN A 225 13.05 6.85 6.25
C ASN A 225 12.48 5.84 5.24
N ALA A 226 11.69 4.88 5.73
CA ALA A 226 10.98 3.90 4.93
C ALA A 226 9.61 4.41 4.42
N TYR A 227 9.35 5.73 4.42
CA TYR A 227 8.04 6.34 4.18
C TYR A 227 6.94 5.78 5.10
N ILE A 228 7.29 5.63 6.37
CA ILE A 228 6.38 5.26 7.45
C ILE A 228 6.70 6.22 8.60
N ASP A 229 5.74 7.04 9.00
CA ASP A 229 5.98 8.09 9.99
C ASP A 229 5.00 8.02 11.16
N ASP A 230 5.53 8.18 12.38
CA ASP A 230 4.75 8.47 13.58
C ASP A 230 4.29 9.93 13.56
N CYS A 231 3.00 10.12 13.31
CA CYS A 231 2.31 11.41 13.24
C CYS A 231 1.48 11.70 14.50
N GLN A 232 1.63 10.97 15.61
CA GLN A 232 0.81 11.18 16.81
C GLN A 232 0.97 12.59 17.39
N ALA A 233 2.20 13.10 17.44
CA ALA A 233 2.48 14.45 17.92
C ALA A 233 1.84 15.51 17.01
N VAL A 234 1.89 15.28 15.69
CA VAL A 234 1.27 16.15 14.69
C VAL A 234 -0.24 16.17 14.83
N ALA A 235 -0.88 15.00 14.94
CA ALA A 235 -2.33 14.88 15.15
C ALA A 235 -2.76 15.62 16.42
N THR A 236 -2.07 15.38 17.55
CA THR A 236 -2.38 16.05 18.82
C THR A 236 -2.25 17.57 18.73
N MET A 237 -1.20 18.08 18.07
CA MET A 237 -1.02 19.51 17.85
C MET A 237 -2.15 20.11 17.01
N HIS A 238 -2.57 19.40 15.94
CA HIS A 238 -3.63 19.87 15.07
C HIS A 238 -5.02 19.80 15.71
N GLU A 239 -5.30 18.78 16.51
CA GLU A 239 -6.54 18.70 17.30
C GLU A 239 -6.65 19.88 18.27
N ALA A 240 -5.55 20.23 18.95
CA ALA A 240 -5.51 21.39 19.83
C ALA A 240 -5.72 22.70 19.06
N ARG A 241 -5.04 22.87 17.92
CA ARG A 241 -5.15 24.06 17.07
C ARG A 241 -6.56 24.26 16.50
N ASN A 242 -7.25 23.17 16.15
CA ASN A 242 -8.57 23.22 15.52
C ASN A 242 -9.72 22.99 16.50
N HIS A 243 -9.44 22.91 17.80
CA HIS A 243 -10.43 22.69 18.86
C HIS A 243 -11.29 21.42 18.63
N CYS A 244 -10.65 20.34 18.18
CA CYS A 244 -11.34 19.07 17.90
C CYS A 244 -11.65 18.26 19.17
N ARG A 245 -10.91 18.49 20.26
CA ARG A 245 -11.13 17.83 21.56
C ARG A 245 -12.15 18.59 22.39
N CYS A 246 -13.23 17.92 22.77
CA CYS A 246 -14.26 18.50 23.61
C CYS A 246 -13.91 18.31 25.09
N PRO A 247 -13.88 19.38 25.91
CA PRO A 247 -13.83 19.21 27.35
C PRO A 247 -15.08 18.45 27.84
N PRO A 248 -14.97 17.62 28.87
CA PRO A 248 -16.13 16.93 29.44
C PRO A 248 -17.20 17.96 29.85
N ALA A 249 -18.47 17.61 29.66
CA ALA A 249 -19.60 18.50 29.90
C ALA A 249 -19.49 19.16 31.29
N ALA A 250 -19.53 20.49 31.33
CA ALA A 250 -19.63 21.20 32.60
C ALA A 250 -20.90 20.76 33.33
N ALA A 251 -20.80 20.67 34.66
CA ALA A 251 -21.86 20.32 35.61
C ALA A 251 -23.23 20.98 35.29
N PRO A 252 -24.35 20.38 35.72
CA PRO A 252 -25.70 20.84 35.36
C PRO A 252 -25.88 22.31 35.79
N GLY A 253 -26.06 23.20 34.81
CA GLY A 253 -26.25 24.65 35.03
C GLY A 253 -25.45 25.56 34.08
N ALA A 254 -24.50 25.04 33.30
CA ALA A 254 -23.84 25.83 32.26
C ALA A 254 -24.74 25.98 31.03
N GLY A 255 -25.08 27.22 30.66
CA GLY A 255 -25.85 27.55 29.46
C GLY A 255 -25.22 26.96 28.20
N SER A 256 -26.05 26.73 27.16
CA SER A 256 -25.73 26.03 25.91
C SER A 256 -24.33 26.35 25.39
N GLY A 257 -23.37 25.51 25.77
CA GLY A 257 -21.97 25.64 25.40
C GLY A 257 -21.81 25.48 23.89
N ALA A 258 -20.83 26.17 23.32
CA ALA A 258 -20.48 26.05 21.91
C ALA A 258 -20.41 24.57 21.49
N THR A 259 -21.07 24.24 20.37
CA THR A 259 -21.02 22.90 19.77
C THR A 259 -19.57 22.55 19.45
N CYS A 260 -19.10 21.45 20.02
CA CYS A 260 -17.76 20.92 19.79
C CYS A 260 -17.86 19.58 19.03
N PRO A 261 -17.06 19.36 17.98
CA PRO A 261 -16.10 20.31 17.40
C PRO A 261 -16.81 21.51 16.71
N PRO A 262 -16.12 22.65 16.52
CA PRO A 262 -16.67 23.78 15.78
C PRO A 262 -17.19 23.34 14.40
N ALA A 263 -18.36 23.82 13.99
CA ALA A 263 -19.02 23.38 12.77
C ALA A 263 -18.15 23.60 11.50
N ASP A 264 -17.35 24.67 11.47
CA ASP A 264 -16.43 24.98 10.38
C ASP A 264 -15.17 24.09 10.37
N LYS A 265 -14.94 23.32 11.44
CA LYS A 265 -13.80 22.42 11.61
C LYS A 265 -14.17 20.94 11.59
N LEU A 266 -15.46 20.60 11.51
CA LEU A 266 -15.93 19.20 11.62
C LEU A 266 -15.20 18.24 10.66
N ALA A 267 -15.01 18.63 9.39
CA ALA A 267 -14.32 17.80 8.41
C ALA A 267 -12.85 17.56 8.79
N VAL A 268 -12.11 18.62 9.13
CA VAL A 268 -10.72 18.53 9.60
C VAL A 268 -10.62 17.69 10.86
N CYS A 269 -11.54 17.88 11.82
CA CYS A 269 -11.54 17.11 13.06
C CYS A 269 -11.84 15.63 12.85
N LYS A 270 -12.66 15.29 11.85
CA LYS A 270 -12.90 13.89 11.47
C LYS A 270 -11.61 13.28 10.89
N ASP A 271 -11.00 13.95 9.93
CA ASP A 271 -9.80 13.49 9.24
C ASP A 271 -8.58 13.34 10.16
N LEU A 272 -8.50 14.12 11.26
CA LEU A 272 -7.41 13.99 12.23
C LEU A 272 -7.43 12.67 13.02
N MET A 273 -8.56 11.95 13.01
CA MET A 273 -8.67 10.63 13.66
C MET A 273 -7.91 9.53 12.89
N ASP A 274 -7.58 9.76 11.62
CA ASP A 274 -6.91 8.78 10.75
C ASP A 274 -5.38 8.74 10.95
N VAL A 275 -4.91 9.10 12.14
CA VAL A 275 -3.51 8.95 12.55
C VAL A 275 -3.09 7.48 12.63
N ASP A 276 -4.05 6.56 12.81
CA ASP A 276 -3.87 5.12 12.60
C ASP A 276 -4.46 4.75 11.22
N LEU A 277 -3.67 4.98 10.16
CA LEU A 277 -4.16 4.86 8.79
C LEU A 277 -4.53 3.42 8.41
N ALA A 278 -3.76 2.43 8.88
CA ALA A 278 -4.11 1.02 8.68
C ALA A 278 -5.43 0.67 9.35
N GLY A 279 -5.66 1.17 10.58
CA GLY A 279 -6.94 1.05 11.27
C GLY A 279 -8.09 1.66 10.49
N ALA A 280 -7.96 2.90 10.05
CA ALA A 280 -8.99 3.59 9.27
C ALA A 280 -9.36 2.81 7.99
N ILE A 281 -8.37 2.26 7.28
CA ILE A 281 -8.59 1.40 6.11
C ILE A 281 -9.35 0.12 6.48
N ILE A 282 -8.89 -0.61 7.51
CA ILE A 282 -9.50 -1.88 7.94
C ILE A 282 -10.93 -1.66 8.44
N GLU A 283 -11.15 -0.66 9.27
CA GLU A 283 -12.49 -0.29 9.78
C GLU A 283 -13.44 0.08 8.63
N ARG A 284 -12.96 0.84 7.63
CA ARG A 284 -13.76 1.20 6.47
C ARG A 284 -14.20 -0.01 5.65
N ILE A 285 -13.27 -0.93 5.42
CA ILE A 285 -13.47 -2.09 4.55
C ILE A 285 -14.34 -3.15 5.23
N TYR A 286 -14.03 -3.52 6.46
CA TYR A 286 -14.72 -4.61 7.15
C TYR A 286 -15.94 -4.13 7.93
N GLY A 287 -15.97 -2.86 8.33
CA GLY A 287 -17.00 -2.28 9.20
C GLY A 287 -16.73 -2.57 10.67
N PRO A 288 -16.99 -1.61 11.58
CA PRO A 288 -16.67 -1.75 13.00
C PRO A 288 -17.42 -2.91 13.67
N GLN A 289 -18.61 -3.28 13.18
CA GLN A 289 -19.38 -4.41 13.71
C GLN A 289 -18.78 -5.77 13.36
N ALA A 290 -17.95 -5.86 12.32
CA ALA A 290 -17.29 -7.11 11.92
C ALA A 290 -15.93 -7.32 12.60
N LEU A 291 -15.38 -6.27 13.23
CA LEU A 291 -14.13 -6.33 13.97
C LEU A 291 -14.39 -6.81 15.40
N GLN A 292 -13.57 -7.76 15.85
CA GLN A 292 -13.64 -8.43 17.15
C GLN A 292 -12.88 -7.65 18.24
N GLY A 293 -11.91 -6.81 17.86
CA GLY A 293 -11.13 -6.01 18.80
C GLY A 293 -10.20 -5.00 18.13
N GLY A 294 -9.64 -4.10 18.94
CA GLY A 294 -8.62 -3.14 18.49
C GLY A 294 -7.22 -3.75 18.40
N ARG A 295 -6.23 -2.91 18.06
CA ARG A 295 -4.83 -3.29 17.86
C ARG A 295 -4.24 -4.12 19.01
N GLN A 296 -3.51 -5.17 18.65
CA GLN A 296 -2.71 -6.00 19.56
C GLN A 296 -1.21 -5.94 19.20
N PRO A 297 -0.29 -5.97 20.16
CA PRO A 297 1.14 -6.06 19.87
C PRO A 297 1.50 -7.31 19.05
N VAL A 298 2.36 -7.13 18.05
CA VAL A 298 2.87 -8.18 17.16
C VAL A 298 4.38 -8.22 17.28
N ASP A 299 4.94 -9.41 17.51
CA ASP A 299 6.38 -9.63 17.47
C ASP A 299 6.84 -9.74 16.01
N GLU A 300 8.00 -9.18 15.69
CA GLU A 300 8.52 -9.18 14.32
C GLU A 300 8.76 -10.59 13.75
N SER A 301 9.00 -11.58 14.61
CA SER A 301 9.15 -12.99 14.22
C SER A 301 7.83 -13.66 13.82
N GLU A 302 6.67 -13.06 14.11
CA GLU A 302 5.37 -13.56 13.66
C GLU A 302 5.14 -13.32 12.15
N LEU A 303 5.91 -12.44 11.52
CA LEU A 303 5.89 -12.23 10.08
C LEU A 303 6.70 -13.33 9.37
N GLN A 304 6.05 -14.08 8.48
CA GLN A 304 6.66 -15.21 7.79
C GLN A 304 7.04 -14.82 6.36
N ALA A 305 8.24 -15.21 5.91
CA ALA A 305 8.67 -15.05 4.52
C ALA A 305 8.27 -16.27 3.66
N PHE A 306 8.03 -16.04 2.37
CA PHE A 306 7.81 -17.10 1.37
C PHE A 306 8.49 -16.77 0.05
N ASP A 307 8.78 -17.79 -0.76
CA ASP A 307 9.45 -17.66 -2.06
C ASP A 307 8.46 -17.36 -3.20
N GLN A 308 8.43 -16.11 -3.66
CA GLN A 308 7.56 -15.68 -4.76
C GLN A 308 7.92 -16.35 -6.09
N ARG A 309 9.14 -16.90 -6.26
CA ARG A 309 9.51 -17.63 -7.49
C ARG A 309 8.65 -18.87 -7.71
N GLN A 310 8.26 -19.53 -6.63
CA GLN A 310 7.43 -20.73 -6.70
C GLN A 310 6.02 -20.40 -7.22
N VAL A 311 5.49 -19.22 -6.86
CA VAL A 311 4.22 -18.71 -7.37
C VAL A 311 4.24 -18.54 -8.90
N PHE A 312 5.33 -17.99 -9.44
CA PHE A 312 5.50 -17.87 -10.90
C PHE A 312 5.59 -19.23 -11.59
N GLY A 313 6.08 -20.27 -10.90
CA GLY A 313 6.12 -21.64 -11.41
C GLY A 313 4.75 -22.23 -11.74
N LEU A 314 3.67 -21.65 -11.22
CA LEU A 314 2.30 -22.17 -11.39
C LEU A 314 1.57 -21.64 -12.62
N PHE A 315 2.02 -20.53 -13.20
CA PHE A 315 1.35 -19.91 -14.35
C PHE A 315 2.29 -19.48 -15.48
N SER A 316 3.61 -19.56 -15.29
CA SER A 316 4.60 -19.12 -16.27
C SER A 316 5.47 -20.28 -16.75
N ASN A 317 5.73 -20.34 -18.06
CA ASN A 317 6.63 -21.33 -18.66
C ASN A 317 8.12 -20.99 -18.46
N ILE A 318 8.43 -19.76 -18.01
CA ILE A 318 9.80 -19.26 -17.76
C ILE A 318 9.92 -18.60 -16.38
N PRO A 319 9.58 -19.28 -15.27
CA PRO A 319 9.26 -18.65 -13.98
C PRO A 319 10.36 -17.76 -13.42
N TYR A 320 11.63 -18.15 -13.56
CA TYR A 320 12.77 -17.34 -13.10
C TYR A 320 12.92 -16.03 -13.87
N ASN A 321 12.68 -16.07 -15.18
CA ASN A 321 12.73 -14.89 -16.04
C ASN A 321 11.44 -14.07 -15.91
N ALA A 322 10.28 -14.71 -15.74
CA ALA A 322 9.00 -14.05 -15.56
C ALA A 322 8.97 -13.19 -14.28
N LEU A 323 9.45 -13.72 -13.16
CA LEU A 323 9.60 -12.97 -11.91
C LEU A 323 10.49 -11.73 -12.10
N GLN A 324 11.64 -11.93 -12.74
CA GLN A 324 12.58 -10.86 -13.04
C GLN A 324 12.02 -9.81 -14.01
N ASN A 325 11.27 -10.24 -15.01
CA ASN A 325 10.60 -9.40 -15.98
C ASN A 325 9.41 -8.64 -15.36
N ALA A 326 8.85 -9.16 -14.26
CA ALA A 326 7.88 -8.48 -13.42
C ALA A 326 8.54 -7.60 -12.33
N SER A 327 9.88 -7.63 -12.21
CA SER A 327 10.62 -7.00 -11.11
C SER A 327 10.15 -7.44 -9.72
N MET A 328 9.51 -8.61 -9.59
CA MET A 328 9.10 -9.15 -8.29
C MET A 328 10.33 -9.60 -7.50
N ALA A 329 10.35 -9.38 -6.19
CA ALA A 329 11.42 -9.86 -5.32
C ALA A 329 11.38 -11.38 -5.17
N ARG A 330 12.47 -11.97 -4.66
CA ARG A 330 12.48 -13.41 -4.38
C ARG A 330 11.58 -13.76 -3.20
N GLU A 331 11.60 -12.94 -2.15
CA GLU A 331 10.81 -13.15 -0.95
C GLU A 331 9.60 -12.23 -0.92
N GLY A 332 8.46 -12.77 -0.52
CA GLY A 332 7.27 -12.03 -0.07
C GLY A 332 7.02 -12.32 1.41
N TYR A 333 6.10 -11.60 2.04
CA TYR A 333 5.80 -11.80 3.46
C TYR A 333 4.30 -12.03 3.69
N VAL A 334 3.98 -12.78 4.74
CA VAL A 334 2.61 -13.01 5.19
C VAL A 334 2.55 -13.01 6.71
N PHE A 335 1.59 -12.28 7.26
CA PHE A 335 1.22 -12.34 8.66
C PHE A 335 -0.03 -13.18 8.84
N ILE A 336 0.05 -14.22 9.68
CA ILE A 336 -1.04 -15.17 9.92
C ILE A 336 -1.33 -15.18 11.42
N PRO A 337 -2.45 -14.58 11.87
CA PRO A 337 -2.85 -14.64 13.26
C PRO A 337 -2.94 -16.09 13.75
N ALA A 338 -2.53 -16.36 14.99
CA ALA A 338 -2.60 -17.71 15.56
C ALA A 338 -4.04 -18.30 15.51
N SER A 339 -5.06 -17.45 15.64
CA SER A 339 -6.46 -17.85 15.48
C SER A 339 -6.77 -18.44 14.11
N CYS A 340 -6.08 -18.01 13.04
CA CYS A 340 -6.31 -18.49 11.68
C CYS A 340 -5.69 -19.86 11.39
N LYS A 341 -4.90 -20.41 12.31
CA LYS A 341 -4.38 -21.78 12.25
C LYS A 341 -5.27 -22.79 12.98
N GLN A 342 -6.38 -22.34 13.56
CA GLN A 342 -7.35 -23.21 14.23
C GLN A 342 -8.21 -23.93 13.18
N GLU A 343 -8.40 -25.23 13.36
CA GLU A 343 -9.18 -26.05 12.45
C GLU A 343 -10.62 -25.52 12.30
N GLY A 344 -11.10 -25.43 11.06
CA GLY A 344 -12.45 -24.95 10.74
C GLY A 344 -12.65 -23.43 10.84
N ARG A 345 -11.66 -22.66 11.31
CA ARG A 345 -11.79 -21.19 11.35
C ARG A 345 -11.51 -20.60 9.97
N GLN A 346 -12.48 -19.85 9.46
CA GLN A 346 -12.30 -19.00 8.29
C GLN A 346 -11.77 -17.62 8.70
N CYS A 347 -10.74 -17.16 8.01
CA CYS A 347 -10.16 -15.83 8.20
C CYS A 347 -10.34 -14.96 6.96
N ALA A 348 -10.41 -13.64 7.17
CA ALA A 348 -10.35 -12.71 6.04
C ALA A 348 -8.92 -12.62 5.48
N LEU A 349 -8.78 -12.05 4.28
CA LEU A 349 -7.49 -11.77 3.67
C LEU A 349 -7.40 -10.29 3.30
N HIS A 350 -6.32 -9.64 3.70
CA HIS A 350 -5.95 -8.31 3.26
C HIS A 350 -4.60 -8.36 2.52
N VAL A 351 -4.52 -7.78 1.33
CA VAL A 351 -3.25 -7.64 0.59
C VAL A 351 -2.78 -6.21 0.68
N ALA A 352 -1.60 -5.98 1.28
CA ALA A 352 -1.05 -4.64 1.46
C ALA A 352 0.17 -4.42 0.56
N PHE A 353 0.05 -3.49 -0.39
CA PHE A 353 1.07 -3.15 -1.36
C PHE A 353 1.94 -1.98 -0.87
N HIS A 354 3.22 -2.25 -0.66
CA HIS A 354 4.21 -1.24 -0.30
C HIS A 354 4.41 -0.21 -1.44
N GLY A 355 4.95 0.97 -1.13
CA GLY A 355 5.30 1.99 -2.12
C GLY A 355 6.70 1.82 -2.72
N CYS A 356 7.11 2.79 -3.55
CA CYS A 356 8.46 2.82 -4.08
C CYS A 356 9.48 2.93 -2.92
N ARG A 357 10.61 2.24 -3.02
CA ARG A 357 11.67 2.14 -1.97
C ARG A 357 11.25 1.46 -0.67
N GLN A 358 10.08 0.83 -0.63
CA GLN A 358 9.55 0.11 0.54
C GLN A 358 9.46 -1.41 0.29
N GLY A 359 10.12 -1.91 -0.76
CA GLY A 359 9.99 -3.30 -1.22
C GLY A 359 11.32 -4.01 -1.41
N GLY A 360 11.31 -5.33 -1.27
CA GLY A 360 12.47 -6.17 -1.50
C GLY A 360 13.71 -5.64 -0.78
N MET A 361 14.83 -5.50 -1.49
CA MET A 361 16.08 -5.00 -0.87
C MET A 361 16.13 -3.49 -0.64
N THR A 362 15.15 -2.70 -1.09
CA THR A 362 15.18 -1.23 -0.88
C THR A 362 14.83 -0.83 0.55
N ASP A 363 14.24 -1.76 1.30
CA ASP A 363 13.75 -1.55 2.66
C ASP A 363 14.68 -2.16 3.73
N TYR A 364 15.94 -2.46 3.38
CA TYR A 364 16.91 -3.00 4.32
C TYR A 364 17.44 -1.91 5.27
N ARG A 365 17.49 -2.19 6.58
CA ARG A 365 18.09 -1.34 7.61
C ARG A 365 18.89 -2.18 8.60
N SER A 366 20.01 -1.65 9.06
CA SER A 366 20.86 -2.33 10.05
C SER A 366 20.06 -2.60 11.33
N GLY A 367 20.13 -3.84 11.84
CA GLY A 367 19.41 -4.26 13.05
C GLY A 367 17.97 -4.75 12.82
N HIS A 368 17.46 -4.68 11.59
CA HIS A 368 16.12 -5.18 11.24
C HIS A 368 16.23 -6.26 10.17
N THR A 369 15.42 -7.31 10.32
CA THR A 369 15.28 -8.39 9.33
C THR A 369 14.02 -8.18 8.49
N GLY A 370 13.91 -8.79 7.31
CA GLY A 370 12.70 -8.74 6.49
C GLY A 370 12.34 -7.35 5.94
N ASN A 371 11.06 -7.12 5.67
CA ASN A 371 10.53 -5.88 5.09
C ASN A 371 9.88 -4.98 6.17
N LEU A 372 10.25 -3.70 6.21
CA LEU A 372 9.81 -2.75 7.24
C LEU A 372 8.36 -2.33 7.03
N PHE A 373 7.92 -2.14 5.79
CA PHE A 373 6.50 -1.89 5.50
C PHE A 373 5.60 -3.02 6.02
N ALA A 374 5.94 -4.27 5.72
CA ALA A 374 5.20 -5.44 6.19
C ALA A 374 5.16 -5.56 7.73
N LYS A 375 6.14 -4.98 8.44
CA LYS A 375 6.21 -5.00 9.91
C LYS A 375 5.50 -3.82 10.55
N TYR A 376 5.67 -2.62 10.00
CA TYR A 376 5.40 -1.36 10.71
C TYR A 376 4.35 -0.46 10.07
N ALA A 377 3.73 -0.87 8.96
CA ALA A 377 2.62 -0.11 8.36
C ALA A 377 1.33 -0.13 9.21
N GLY A 378 1.26 -0.95 10.27
CA GLY A 378 0.18 -0.97 11.27
C GLY A 378 -0.94 -2.00 11.02
N TYR A 379 -0.88 -2.75 9.92
CA TYR A 379 -1.92 -3.72 9.58
C TYR A 379 -1.91 -4.97 10.47
N ASN A 380 -0.73 -5.45 10.88
CA ASN A 380 -0.62 -6.72 11.61
C ASN A 380 -1.31 -6.66 12.98
N GLU A 381 -1.23 -5.50 13.64
CA GLU A 381 -1.78 -5.27 14.97
C GLU A 381 -3.32 -5.35 14.96
N TRP A 382 -3.94 -4.80 13.91
CA TRP A 382 -5.36 -4.97 13.64
C TRP A 382 -5.70 -6.39 13.22
N ALA A 383 -4.90 -6.96 12.32
CA ALA A 383 -5.12 -8.30 11.80
C ALA A 383 -5.10 -9.39 12.89
N LYS A 384 -4.20 -9.26 13.87
CA LYS A 384 -4.05 -10.19 15.00
C LYS A 384 -5.31 -10.28 15.84
N ALA A 385 -5.95 -9.14 16.11
CA ALA A 385 -7.16 -9.07 16.91
C ALA A 385 -8.42 -9.55 16.16
N ASN A 386 -8.39 -9.55 14.83
CA ASN A 386 -9.60 -9.66 14.00
C ASN A 386 -9.63 -10.89 13.10
N GLY A 387 -8.63 -11.77 13.16
CA GLY A 387 -8.57 -12.96 12.31
C GLY A 387 -8.47 -12.61 10.82
N ILE A 388 -7.57 -11.67 10.50
CA ILE A 388 -7.28 -11.26 9.12
C ILE A 388 -5.87 -11.76 8.80
N VAL A 389 -5.71 -12.52 7.72
CA VAL A 389 -4.39 -12.81 7.16
C VAL A 389 -3.94 -11.61 6.36
N VAL A 390 -2.69 -11.16 6.51
CA VAL A 390 -2.15 -10.05 5.71
C VAL A 390 -1.04 -10.54 4.81
N LEU A 391 -1.23 -10.39 3.50
CA LEU A 391 -0.26 -10.72 2.48
C LEU A 391 0.48 -9.45 2.04
N TYR A 392 1.81 -9.53 1.96
CA TYR A 392 2.70 -8.45 1.53
C TYR A 392 3.57 -8.93 0.36
N PRO A 393 3.05 -8.89 -0.86
CA PRO A 393 3.83 -9.14 -2.06
C PRO A 393 4.95 -8.09 -2.17
N GLN A 394 6.06 -8.44 -2.81
CA GLN A 394 7.27 -7.60 -2.82
C GLN A 394 7.83 -7.37 -4.22
N ILE A 395 8.23 -6.12 -4.48
CA ILE A 395 8.96 -5.69 -5.68
C ILE A 395 10.44 -5.49 -5.37
N GLN A 396 11.28 -5.90 -6.32
CA GLN A 396 12.71 -5.69 -6.33
C GLN A 396 13.06 -4.50 -7.23
N ALA A 397 13.92 -3.60 -6.74
CA ALA A 397 14.49 -2.55 -7.59
C ALA A 397 15.43 -3.13 -8.67
N ARG A 398 15.35 -2.57 -9.88
CA ARG A 398 16.17 -2.95 -11.04
C ARG A 398 16.65 -1.71 -11.79
N SER A 399 17.97 -1.56 -11.92
CA SER A 399 18.59 -0.38 -12.51
C SER A 399 19.49 -0.67 -13.72
N ALA A 400 19.97 -1.91 -13.86
CA ALA A 400 21.00 -2.27 -14.84
C ALA A 400 20.48 -2.92 -16.13
N SER A 401 19.20 -3.31 -16.18
CA SER A 401 18.57 -3.94 -17.34
C SER A 401 17.07 -3.68 -17.32
N VAL A 402 16.41 -3.82 -18.47
CA VAL A 402 14.93 -3.86 -18.53
C VAL A 402 14.44 -5.05 -17.68
N PRO A 403 13.40 -4.90 -16.84
CA PRO A 403 12.62 -3.68 -16.64
C PRO A 403 13.37 -2.57 -15.86
N LEU A 404 13.26 -1.32 -16.34
CA LEU A 404 13.86 -0.17 -15.65
C LEU A 404 12.95 0.29 -14.51
N ASN A 405 13.30 -0.12 -13.29
CA ASN A 405 12.57 0.21 -12.07
C ASN A 405 13.54 0.44 -10.89
N PRO A 406 14.35 1.52 -10.93
CA PRO A 406 15.44 1.71 -9.96
C PRO A 406 14.93 1.97 -8.53
N ARG A 407 13.65 2.31 -8.37
CA ARG A 407 13.02 2.58 -7.07
C ARG A 407 12.22 1.39 -6.54
N GLY A 408 12.12 0.28 -7.27
CA GLY A 408 11.35 -0.89 -6.82
C GLY A 408 9.85 -0.60 -6.65
N CYS A 409 9.28 0.23 -7.53
CA CYS A 409 7.86 0.55 -7.55
C CYS A 409 7.04 -0.59 -8.16
N TRP A 410 5.77 -0.76 -7.77
CA TRP A 410 4.83 -1.60 -8.52
C TRP A 410 4.70 -1.15 -9.98
N ASP A 411 4.24 -2.02 -10.88
CA ASP A 411 4.01 -1.65 -12.27
C ASP A 411 2.70 -0.88 -12.42
N TRP A 412 2.87 0.43 -12.56
CA TRP A 412 1.79 1.38 -12.80
C TRP A 412 2.03 2.20 -14.08
N TRP A 413 3.01 1.84 -14.92
CA TRP A 413 3.34 2.56 -16.15
C TRP A 413 3.66 1.71 -17.38
N GLY A 414 3.97 0.42 -17.25
CA GLY A 414 4.11 -0.55 -18.34
C GLY A 414 5.33 -0.39 -19.25
N GLN A 415 5.56 0.80 -19.83
CA GLN A 415 6.65 1.04 -20.80
C GLN A 415 8.02 0.77 -20.19
N ASN A 416 8.80 -0.07 -20.87
CA ASN A 416 10.10 -0.56 -20.40
C ASN A 416 10.04 -1.21 -19.00
N TYR A 417 8.84 -1.61 -18.58
CA TYR A 417 8.57 -2.38 -17.37
C TYR A 417 7.97 -3.73 -17.74
N THR A 418 6.67 -4.00 -17.52
CA THR A 418 6.09 -5.31 -17.86
C THR A 418 5.53 -5.37 -19.27
N HIS A 419 4.63 -4.46 -19.67
CA HIS A 419 4.12 -4.19 -21.04
C HIS A 419 2.85 -3.31 -20.97
N THR A 420 2.12 -3.10 -22.07
CA THR A 420 0.91 -2.26 -22.17
C THR A 420 -0.33 -2.79 -21.43
N GLY A 421 -0.31 -4.04 -20.96
CA GLY A 421 -1.43 -4.70 -20.29
C GLY A 421 -1.24 -4.84 -18.78
N TYR A 422 -0.33 -4.05 -18.20
CA TYR A 422 0.04 -4.09 -16.78
C TYR A 422 -1.14 -3.89 -15.82
N HIS A 423 -2.17 -3.16 -16.26
CA HIS A 423 -3.36 -2.81 -15.50
C HIS A 423 -4.53 -3.79 -15.70
N THR A 424 -4.32 -4.93 -16.35
CA THR A 424 -5.37 -5.93 -16.62
C THR A 424 -5.04 -7.30 -16.02
N ARG A 425 -5.91 -8.30 -16.18
CA ARG A 425 -5.61 -9.71 -15.83
C ARG A 425 -4.38 -10.29 -16.57
N ASP A 426 -3.94 -9.65 -17.65
CA ASP A 426 -2.72 -10.07 -18.36
C ASP A 426 -1.44 -9.56 -17.67
N GLY A 427 -1.54 -8.57 -16.78
CA GLY A 427 -0.41 -7.95 -16.11
C GLY A 427 0.35 -8.95 -15.25
N LYS A 428 1.68 -9.05 -15.44
CA LYS A 428 2.51 -10.07 -14.76
C LYS A 428 2.44 -10.02 -13.24
N GLN A 429 2.44 -8.80 -12.68
CA GLN A 429 2.31 -8.62 -11.23
C GLN A 429 0.91 -8.92 -10.72
N ILE A 430 -0.13 -8.56 -11.50
CA ILE A 430 -1.51 -8.90 -11.17
C ILE A 430 -1.71 -10.42 -11.16
N LYS A 431 -1.19 -11.15 -12.17
CA LYS A 431 -1.22 -12.63 -12.19
C LYS A 431 -0.52 -13.23 -10.96
N ALA A 432 0.66 -12.70 -10.60
CA ALA A 432 1.41 -13.20 -9.46
C ALA A 432 0.62 -13.03 -8.14
N VAL A 433 0.05 -11.86 -7.91
CA VAL A 433 -0.73 -11.60 -6.69
C VAL A 433 -2.05 -12.38 -6.70
N ALA A 434 -2.70 -12.49 -7.85
CA ALA A 434 -3.89 -13.33 -8.01
C ALA A 434 -3.62 -14.79 -7.66
N GLN A 435 -2.46 -15.33 -8.09
CA GLN A 435 -2.06 -16.69 -7.74
C GLN A 435 -1.76 -16.85 -6.26
N MET A 436 -1.14 -15.85 -5.61
CA MET A 436 -0.93 -15.87 -4.15
C MET A 436 -2.27 -15.93 -3.40
N ILE A 437 -3.27 -15.17 -3.84
CA ILE A 437 -4.62 -15.20 -3.26
C ILE A 437 -5.29 -16.56 -3.49
N ASN A 438 -5.18 -17.14 -4.69
CA ASN A 438 -5.70 -18.49 -4.97
C ASN A 438 -5.09 -19.55 -4.06
N ILE A 439 -3.78 -19.49 -3.80
CA ILE A 439 -3.09 -20.38 -2.85
C ILE A 439 -3.67 -20.21 -1.43
N LEU A 440 -3.82 -18.97 -0.97
CA LEU A 440 -4.40 -18.64 0.34
C LEU A 440 -5.87 -19.05 0.48
N ALA A 441 -6.61 -19.06 -0.63
CA ALA A 441 -7.99 -19.54 -0.72
C ALA A 441 -8.08 -21.09 -0.86
N GLY A 442 -7.03 -21.83 -0.48
CA GLY A 442 -7.00 -23.29 -0.50
C GLY A 442 -6.80 -23.88 -1.90
N GLY A 443 -6.14 -23.15 -2.80
CA GLY A 443 -5.91 -23.58 -4.18
C GLY A 443 -7.13 -23.46 -5.08
N GLN A 444 -8.22 -22.84 -4.61
CA GLN A 444 -9.37 -22.52 -5.45
C GLN A 444 -8.95 -21.49 -6.50
N GLU A 445 -9.38 -21.66 -7.75
CA GLU A 445 -9.19 -20.67 -8.82
C GLU A 445 -10.19 -19.51 -8.64
N LEU A 446 -10.10 -18.82 -7.50
CA LEU A 446 -10.96 -17.69 -7.14
C LEU A 446 -10.74 -16.53 -8.12
N LEU A 447 -9.48 -16.19 -8.36
CA LEU A 447 -9.07 -15.14 -9.28
C LEU A 447 -8.56 -15.78 -10.56
N ARG A 448 -9.28 -15.54 -11.67
CA ARG A 448 -8.87 -16.00 -12.99
C ARG A 448 -7.48 -15.49 -13.36
N ILE A 449 -6.60 -16.41 -13.76
CA ILE A 449 -5.26 -16.11 -14.26
C ILE A 449 -5.18 -16.56 -15.73
N PRO A 450 -5.16 -15.62 -16.69
CA PRO A 450 -5.00 -15.97 -18.09
C PRO A 450 -3.68 -16.73 -18.31
N PRO A 451 -3.65 -17.73 -19.21
CA PRO A 451 -2.39 -18.38 -19.59
C PRO A 451 -1.40 -17.37 -20.17
N GLU A 452 -0.12 -17.76 -20.20
CA GLU A 452 0.93 -17.03 -20.93
C GLU A 452 0.85 -17.20 -22.44
#